data_AF-A0A380FFW8-F1
#
_entry.id   AF-A0A380FFW8-F1
#
_cell.length_a   1.000
_cell.length_b   1.000
_cell.length_c   1.000
_cell.angle_alpha   90.00
_cell.angle_beta   90.00
_cell.angle_gamma   90.00
#
_symmetry.space_group_name_H-M   'P 1'
#
loop_
_entity.id
_entity.type
_entity.pdbx_description
1 polymer ?
#
loop_
_entity_poly.entity_id
_entity_poly.type
_entity_poly.pdbx_seq_one_letter_code
_entity_poly.pdbx_strand_id
1 'polypeptide(L)'
;MSKYSKDVIQILYQHQPDYISGQFIAEQLAISRTAVKKIIDQLKLEGCEIESINHRGHRLIQLPEKWYSGIVQPIIKAQNLFNHIEVIESTPSTQILAKQKLVGNSDTYLILSDEQNRRKRSL
;
A
#
# COMPACT_ATOMS: atom_id res chain seq x y z
N MET A 1 -7.70 2.42 8.51
CA MET A 1 -6.30 2.83 8.22
C MET A 1 -6.13 4.33 8.38
N SER A 2 -4.98 4.79 8.88
CA SER A 2 -4.67 6.22 8.99
C SER A 2 -4.55 6.84 7.58
N LYS A 3 -4.90 8.12 7.44
CA LYS A 3 -4.83 8.87 6.17
C LYS A 3 -3.47 8.72 5.46
N TYR A 4 -2.39 8.66 6.24
CA TYR A 4 -1.00 8.66 5.75
C TYR A 4 -0.32 7.29 5.76
N SER A 5 -1.03 6.19 6.10
CA SER A 5 -0.42 4.85 6.14
C SER A 5 0.20 4.44 4.81
N LYS A 6 -0.46 4.78 3.70
CA LYS A 6 0.00 4.49 2.34
C LYS A 6 1.29 5.24 1.98
N ASP A 7 1.39 6.49 2.40
CA ASP A 7 2.55 7.33 2.11
C ASP A 7 3.77 6.90 2.95
N VAL A 8 3.55 6.57 4.23
CA VAL A 8 4.63 6.11 5.12
C VAL A 8 5.22 4.79 4.64
N ILE A 9 4.39 3.79 4.30
CA ILE A 9 4.91 2.51 3.80
C ILE A 9 5.61 2.66 2.45
N GLN A 10 5.13 3.56 1.59
CA GLN A 10 5.79 3.90 0.33
C GLN A 10 7.19 4.50 0.58
N ILE A 11 7.30 5.49 1.47
CA ILE A 11 8.59 6.12 1.79
C ILE A 11 9.57 5.07 2.33
N LEU A 12 9.14 4.20 3.25
CA LEU A 12 9.99 3.14 3.78
C LEU A 12 10.45 2.17 2.69
N TYR A 13 9.55 1.78 1.78
CA TYR A 13 9.85 0.86 0.69
C TYR A 13 10.86 1.46 -0.30
N GLN A 14 10.70 2.73 -0.66
CA GLN A 14 11.60 3.42 -1.60
C GLN A 14 13.01 3.62 -1.07
N HIS A 15 13.20 3.63 0.26
CA HIS A 15 14.50 3.83 0.90
C HIS A 15 15.13 2.53 1.40
N GLN A 16 14.61 1.36 1.03
CA GLN A 16 15.31 0.12 1.34
C GLN A 16 16.68 0.06 0.64
N PRO A 17 17.72 -0.47 1.31
CA PRO A 17 17.72 -1.13 2.61
C PRO A 17 18.11 -0.20 3.79
N ASP A 18 18.00 1.11 3.63
CA ASP A 18 18.49 2.11 4.58
C ASP A 18 17.47 2.44 5.68
N TYR A 19 17.95 3.11 6.74
CA TYR A 19 17.09 3.66 7.79
C TYR A 19 16.69 5.08 7.46
N ILE A 20 15.43 5.40 7.71
CA ILE A 20 14.89 6.75 7.54
C ILE A 20 14.36 7.27 8.87
N SER A 21 14.79 8.47 9.25
CA SER A 21 14.37 9.07 10.51
C SER A 21 12.86 9.39 10.51
N GLY A 22 12.20 9.23 11.66
CA GLY A 22 10.81 9.64 11.79
C GLY A 22 10.60 11.15 11.60
N GLN A 23 11.65 11.96 11.79
CA GLN A 23 11.62 13.40 11.49
C GLN A 23 11.55 13.65 9.98
N PHE A 24 12.35 12.94 9.19
CA PHE A 24 12.32 13.04 7.73
C PHE A 24 10.91 12.69 7.19
N ILE A 25 10.33 11.58 7.64
CA ILE A 25 8.97 11.18 7.21
C ILE A 25 7.94 12.24 7.63
N ALA A 26 8.07 12.79 8.84
CA ALA A 26 7.19 13.84 9.35
C ALA A 26 7.25 15.12 8.49
N GLU A 27 8.45 15.55 8.08
CA GLU A 27 8.66 16.70 7.20
C GLU A 27 8.10 16.46 5.80
N GLN A 28 8.40 15.31 5.19
CA GLN A 28 7.91 14.96 3.85
C GLN A 28 6.38 14.97 3.77
N LEU A 29 5.70 14.55 4.85
CA LEU A 29 4.24 14.45 4.89
C LEU A 29 3.55 15.62 5.59
N ALA A 30 4.32 16.60 6.08
CA ALA A 30 3.83 17.71 6.90
C ALA A 30 2.95 17.26 8.08
N ILE A 31 3.39 16.23 8.82
CA ILE A 31 2.72 15.68 10.02
C ILE A 31 3.65 15.66 11.22
N SER A 32 3.14 15.39 12.42
CA SER A 32 3.98 15.28 13.61
C SER A 32 4.77 13.96 13.66
N ARG A 33 5.95 13.97 14.29
CA ARG A 33 6.71 12.73 14.60
C ARG A 33 5.87 11.71 15.37
N THR A 34 4.99 12.17 16.26
CA THR A 34 4.08 11.30 17.01
C THR A 34 3.07 10.61 16.09
N ALA A 35 2.57 11.30 15.06
CA ALA A 35 1.71 10.70 14.04
C ALA A 35 2.46 9.64 13.22
N VAL A 36 3.70 9.93 12.80
CA VAL A 36 4.57 8.94 12.13
C VAL A 36 4.74 7.70 13.01
N LYS A 37 5.08 7.87 14.30
CA LYS A 37 5.23 6.75 15.23
C LYS A 37 3.96 5.89 15.29
N LYS A 38 2.78 6.50 15.45
CA LYS A 38 1.50 5.76 15.48
C LYS A 38 1.26 4.98 14.18
N ILE A 39 1.63 5.53 13.04
CA ILE A 39 1.49 4.85 11.74
C ILE A 39 2.49 3.69 11.63
N ILE A 40 3.74 3.88 12.02
CA ILE A 40 4.76 2.82 12.07
C ILE A 40 4.30 1.67 12.98
N ASP A 41 3.82 2.00 14.18
CA ASP A 41 3.31 1.01 15.15
C ASP A 41 2.12 0.24 14.55
N GLN A 42 1.21 0.92 13.83
CA GLN A 42 0.11 0.28 13.11
C GLN A 42 0.58 -0.63 11.96
N LEU A 43 1.57 -0.21 11.16
CA LEU A 43 2.11 -1.04 10.08
C LEU A 43 2.76 -2.32 10.62
N LYS A 44 3.43 -2.24 11.78
CA LYS A 44 3.95 -3.42 12.49
C LYS A 44 2.84 -4.37 12.94
N LEU A 45 1.74 -3.82 13.49
CA LEU A 45 0.57 -4.61 13.87
C LEU A 45 -0.10 -5.30 12.67
N GLU A 46 -0.02 -4.70 11.48
CA GLU A 46 -0.50 -5.28 10.22
C GLU A 46 0.48 -6.32 9.63
N GLY A 47 1.57 -6.65 10.33
CA GLY A 47 2.51 -7.69 9.95
C GLY A 47 3.73 -7.20 9.15
N CYS A 48 3.93 -5.88 9.00
CA CYS A 48 5.18 -5.38 8.43
C CYS A 48 6.33 -5.57 9.42
N GLU A 49 7.42 -6.20 8.97
CA GLU A 49 8.64 -6.27 9.74
C GLU A 49 9.40 -4.94 9.56
N ILE A 50 9.25 -4.04 10.52
CA ILE A 50 9.93 -2.74 10.54
C ILE A 50 10.84 -2.67 11.76
N GLU A 51 12.13 -2.50 11.51
CA GLU A 51 13.11 -2.26 12.55
C GLU A 51 13.14 -0.77 12.92
N SER A 52 13.17 -0.45 14.21
CA SER A 52 13.25 0.93 14.71
C SER A 52 14.44 1.07 15.65
N ILE A 53 15.42 1.91 15.31
CA ILE A 53 16.61 2.18 16.13
C ILE A 53 16.60 3.64 16.58
N ASN A 54 16.80 3.87 17.88
CA ASN A 54 16.90 5.20 18.46
C ASN A 54 18.01 6.01 17.76
N HIS A 55 17.74 7.29 17.46
CA HIS A 55 18.64 8.19 16.73
C HIS A 55 19.00 7.79 15.28
N ARG A 56 18.53 6.64 14.78
CA ARG A 56 18.78 6.20 13.39
C ARG A 56 17.51 6.24 12.53
N GLY A 57 16.37 5.81 13.08
CA GLY A 57 15.08 5.83 12.38
C GLY A 57 14.46 4.45 12.20
N HIS A 58 13.76 4.29 11.08
CA HIS A 58 12.95 3.12 10.73
C HIS A 58 13.42 2.51 9.43
N ARG A 59 13.45 1.18 9.35
CA ARG A 59 13.81 0.42 8.16
C ARG A 59 12.79 -0.68 7.94
N LEU A 60 12.23 -0.77 6.74
CA LEU A 60 11.37 -1.88 6.34
C LEU A 60 12.26 -3.07 5.97
N ILE A 61 12.09 -4.19 6.68
CA ILE A 61 12.81 -5.45 6.48
C ILE A 61 12.00 -6.36 5.55
N GLN A 62 10.72 -6.52 5.86
CA GLN A 62 9.84 -7.44 5.13
C GLN A 62 8.39 -6.95 5.15
N LEU A 63 7.69 -7.17 4.03
CA LEU A 63 6.25 -6.97 3.91
C LEU A 63 5.51 -8.28 4.22
N PRO A 64 4.30 -8.21 4.81
CA PRO A 64 3.43 -9.38 4.91
C PRO A 64 2.88 -9.78 3.53
N GLU A 65 2.18 -10.91 3.45
CA GLU A 65 1.39 -11.32 2.27
C GLU A 65 0.12 -10.46 2.14
N LYS A 66 0.30 -9.16 1.89
CA LYS A 66 -0.78 -8.16 1.76
C LYS A 66 -0.41 -7.10 0.73
N TRP A 67 -1.36 -6.69 -0.09
CA TRP A 67 -1.19 -5.61 -1.05
C TRP A 67 -1.27 -4.23 -0.40
N TYR A 68 -0.19 -3.46 -0.49
CA TYR A 68 -0.18 -2.05 -0.10
C TYR A 68 -0.31 -1.15 -1.32
N SER A 69 -1.43 -0.44 -1.44
CA SER A 69 -1.64 0.54 -2.52
C SER A 69 -0.51 1.57 -2.66
N GLY A 70 0.11 2.01 -1.57
CA GLY A 70 1.24 2.95 -1.60
C GLY A 70 2.51 2.38 -2.27
N ILE A 71 2.65 1.06 -2.35
CA ILE A 71 3.75 0.38 -3.05
C ILE A 71 3.33 0.01 -4.47
N VAL A 72 2.17 -0.64 -4.59
CA VAL A 72 1.71 -1.24 -5.84
C VAL A 72 1.38 -0.17 -6.89
N GLN A 73 0.66 0.90 -6.51
CA GLN A 73 0.20 1.89 -7.48
C GLN A 73 1.36 2.63 -8.16
N PRO A 74 2.39 3.13 -7.44
CA PRO A 74 3.53 3.77 -8.11
C PRO A 74 4.27 2.86 -9.08
N ILE A 75 4.50 1.59 -8.71
CA ILE A 75 5.20 0.60 -9.56
C ILE A 75 4.44 0.34 -10.86
N ILE A 76 3.12 0.15 -10.77
CA ILE A 76 2.30 -0.17 -11.94
C ILE A 76 2.04 1.07 -12.79
N LYS A 77 1.85 2.25 -12.17
CA LYS A 77 1.73 3.52 -12.89
C LYS A 77 2.96 3.80 -13.75
N ALA A 78 4.16 3.46 -13.28
CA ALA A 78 5.39 3.64 -14.06
C ALA A 78 5.41 2.86 -15.39
N GLN A 79 4.54 1.84 -15.55
CA GLN A 79 4.43 1.05 -16.79
C GLN A 79 3.50 1.67 -17.83
N ASN A 80 2.70 2.69 -17.46
CA ASN A 80 1.74 3.37 -18.35
C ASN A 80 0.72 2.45 -19.05
N LEU A 81 0.38 1.30 -18.46
CA LEU A 81 -0.55 0.33 -19.05
C LEU A 81 -2.01 0.53 -18.60
N PHE A 82 -2.21 1.04 -17.39
CA PHE A 82 -3.52 1.12 -16.74
C PHE A 82 -3.91 2.57 -16.44
N ASN A 83 -5.10 2.99 -16.88
CA ASN A 83 -5.69 4.27 -16.50
C ASN A 83 -6.08 4.28 -15.01
N HIS A 84 -6.57 3.14 -14.51
CA HIS A 84 -7.08 3.01 -13.14
C HIS A 84 -6.51 1.77 -12.45
N ILE A 85 -6.06 1.92 -11.21
CA ILE A 85 -5.51 0.83 -10.38
C ILE A 85 -6.18 0.86 -9.00
N GLU A 86 -6.97 -0.17 -8.70
CA GLU A 86 -7.64 -0.34 -7.41
C GLU A 86 -6.96 -1.47 -6.62
N VAL A 87 -6.61 -1.21 -5.37
CA VAL A 87 -6.11 -2.22 -4.41
C VAL A 87 -7.08 -2.23 -3.24
N ILE A 88 -7.71 -3.37 -3.02
CA ILE A 88 -8.81 -3.57 -2.08
C ILE A 88 -8.42 -4.71 -1.14
N GLU A 89 -8.83 -4.66 0.13
CA GLU A 89 -8.50 -5.73 1.08
C GLU A 89 -9.34 -6.99 0.79
N SER A 90 -10.67 -6.84 0.71
CA SER A 90 -11.59 -7.95 0.43
C SER A 90 -12.69 -7.51 -0.53
N THR A 91 -13.04 -8.39 -1.48
CA THR A 91 -14.10 -8.14 -2.47
C THR A 91 -14.84 -9.42 -2.80
N PRO A 92 -16.11 -9.38 -3.24
CA PRO A 92 -16.77 -10.55 -3.81
C PRO A 92 -15.98 -11.17 -4.96
N SER A 93 -15.57 -10.35 -5.94
CA SER A 93 -14.68 -10.79 -7.01
C SER A 93 -14.08 -9.61 -7.75
N THR A 94 -12.76 -9.64 -7.96
CA THR A 94 -12.05 -8.62 -8.75
C THR A 94 -12.57 -8.57 -10.18
N GLN A 95 -12.87 -9.72 -10.78
CA GLN A 95 -13.39 -9.83 -12.15
C GLN A 95 -14.79 -9.20 -12.29
N ILE A 96 -15.66 -9.35 -11.30
CA ILE A 96 -17.01 -8.76 -11.34
C ILE A 96 -16.89 -7.25 -11.24
N LEU A 97 -16.05 -6.74 -10.32
CA LEU A 97 -15.83 -5.31 -10.16
C LEU A 97 -15.24 -4.69 -11.43
N ALA A 98 -14.26 -5.34 -12.06
CA ALA A 98 -13.67 -4.87 -13.31
C ALA A 98 -14.72 -4.78 -14.43
N LYS A 99 -15.58 -5.80 -14.60
CA LYS A 99 -16.67 -5.77 -15.58
C LYS A 99 -17.62 -4.61 -15.36
N GLN A 100 -17.98 -4.32 -14.11
CA GLN A 100 -18.85 -3.19 -13.77
C GLN A 100 -18.19 -1.85 -14.09
N LYS A 101 -16.89 -1.72 -13.80
CA LYS A 101 -16.12 -0.49 -14.03
C LYS A 101 -15.90 -0.18 -15.50
N LEU A 102 -15.83 -1.20 -16.36
CA LEU A 102 -15.68 -1.04 -17.81
C LEU A 102 -16.97 -0.61 -18.53
N VAL A 103 -18.14 -0.71 -17.88
CA VAL A 103 -19.40 -0.33 -18.53
C VAL A 103 -19.40 1.17 -18.84
N GLY A 104 -19.49 1.52 -20.12
CA GLY A 104 -19.61 2.90 -20.57
C GLY A 104 -18.30 3.68 -20.69
N ASN A 105 -17.14 3.01 -20.63
CA ASN A 105 -15.85 3.63 -20.94
C ASN A 105 -14.89 2.64 -21.64
N SER A 106 -13.78 3.17 -22.14
CA SER A 106 -12.71 2.41 -22.80
C SER A 106 -11.41 2.44 -21.99
N ASP A 107 -11.47 2.79 -20.72
CA ASP A 107 -10.30 2.92 -19.87
C ASP A 107 -9.76 1.54 -19.49
N THR A 108 -8.45 1.45 -19.26
CA THR A 108 -7.80 0.24 -18.79
C THR A 108 -7.78 0.20 -17.26
N TYR A 109 -8.21 -0.93 -16.68
CA TYR A 109 -8.32 -1.12 -15.23
C TYR A 109 -7.47 -2.30 -14.76
N LEU A 110 -6.86 -2.16 -13.58
CA LEU A 110 -6.33 -3.25 -12.79
C LEU A 110 -6.95 -3.22 -11.40
N ILE A 111 -7.46 -4.37 -10.95
CA ILE A 111 -8.03 -4.53 -9.61
C ILE A 111 -7.34 -5.68 -8.90
N LEU A 112 -6.71 -5.38 -7.78
CA LEU A 112 -6.04 -6.34 -6.90
C LEU A 112 -6.81 -6.44 -5.57
N SER A 113 -6.91 -7.66 -5.06
CA SER A 113 -7.53 -7.93 -3.76
C SER A 113 -6.74 -8.98 -3.00
N ASP A 114 -6.61 -8.80 -1.68
CA ASP A 114 -6.00 -9.82 -0.81
C ASP A 114 -6.94 -11.03 -0.71
N GLU A 115 -8.24 -10.80 -0.56
CA GLU A 115 -9.24 -11.85 -0.45
C GLU A 115 -10.39 -11.70 -1.45
N GLN A 116 -10.85 -12.83 -2.02
CA GLN A 116 -12.09 -12.92 -2.77
C GLN A 116 -13.07 -13.89 -2.08
N ASN A 117 -14.19 -13.36 -1.58
CA ASN A 117 -15.12 -14.13 -0.75
C ASN A 117 -16.28 -14.77 -1.54
N ARG A 118 -16.40 -14.52 -2.85
CA ARG A 118 -17.32 -15.25 -3.74
C ARG A 118 -16.55 -16.30 -4.54
N ARG A 119 -16.79 -17.58 -4.25
CA ARG A 119 -16.30 -18.68 -5.10
C ARG A 119 -16.94 -18.60 -6.49
N LYS A 120 -16.16 -18.28 -7.52
CA LYS A 120 -16.51 -18.68 -8.89
C LYS A 120 -15.92 -20.06 -9.13
N ARG A 121 -16.77 -21.09 -9.02
CA ARG A 121 -16.52 -22.41 -9.59
C ARG A 121 -17.33 -22.48 -10.90
N SER A 122 -16.63 -22.42 -12.03
CA SER A 122 -16.92 -23.20 -13.25
C SER A 122 -16.00 -22.67 -14.37
N LEU A 123 -15.03 -23.48 -14.77
CA LEU A 123 -15.06 -24.24 -16.03
C LEU A 123 -14.38 -25.58 -15.75
#